data_AF-A0A1N7MTD5-F1
#
_entry.id   AF-A0A1N7MTD5-F1
#
_cell.length_a   1.000
_cell.length_b   1.000
_cell.length_c   1.000
_cell.angle_alpha   90.00
_cell.angle_beta   90.00
_cell.angle_gamma   90.00
#
_symmetry.space_group_name_H-M   'P 1'
#
loop_
_entity.id
_entity.type
_entity.pdbx_description
1 polymer ?
#
loop_
_entity_poly.entity_id
_entity_poly.type
_entity_poly.pdbx_seq_one_letter_code
_entity_poly.pdbx_strand_id
1 'polypeptide(L)'
;MSEKVNVPTFEVHVAFREHPLDGAVVAPNKKSYASDFPEVDEILQSHRALLVYDSKWHYIPLHQIQYVTKGKQRFLLPWPLV
;
A
#
# COMPACT_ATOMS: atom_id res chain seq x y z
N MET A 1 11.07 -9.64 18.50
CA MET A 1 10.56 -8.26 18.65
C MET A 1 10.16 -7.79 17.26
N SER A 2 8.94 -7.28 17.07
CA SER A 2 8.51 -6.77 15.75
C SER A 2 9.10 -5.36 15.59
N GLU A 3 9.95 -5.16 14.59
CA GLU A 3 10.50 -3.85 14.29
C GLU A 3 9.40 -2.98 13.68
N LYS A 4 9.27 -1.74 14.13
CA LYS A 4 8.34 -0.80 13.51
C LYS A 4 9.11 0.02 12.49
N VAL A 5 8.78 -0.14 11.21
CA VAL A 5 9.40 0.59 10.12
C VAL A 5 8.57 1.82 9.81
N ASN A 6 9.23 2.97 9.67
CA ASN A 6 8.58 4.22 9.29
C ASN A 6 8.44 4.27 7.76
N VAL A 7 7.22 4.04 7.27
CA VAL A 7 6.90 3.95 5.83
C VAL A 7 6.02 5.12 5.40
N PRO A 8 6.19 5.64 4.18
CA PRO A 8 5.25 6.63 3.64
C PRO A 8 3.88 6.00 3.39
N THR A 9 2.84 6.82 3.46
CA THR A 9 1.51 6.41 2.99
C THR A 9 1.31 6.83 1.54
N PHE A 10 0.37 6.15 0.90
CA PHE A 10 -0.11 6.46 -0.45
C PHE A 10 -1.64 6.48 -0.44
N GLU A 11 -2.19 7.39 -1.23
CA GLU A 11 -3.61 7.47 -1.51
C GLU A 11 -3.89 6.61 -2.76
N VAL A 12 -4.60 5.50 -2.58
CA VAL A 12 -5.01 4.61 -3.67
C VAL A 12 -6.45 4.91 -4.05
N HIS A 13 -6.63 5.49 -5.24
CA HIS A 13 -7.93 5.78 -5.81
C HIS A 13 -8.47 4.56 -6.54
N VAL A 14 -9.65 4.08 -6.14
CA VAL A 14 -10.28 2.89 -6.71
C VAL A 14 -11.62 3.24 -7.34
N ALA A 15 -11.95 2.59 -8.47
CA ALA A 15 -13.07 2.99 -9.31
C ALA A 15 -14.45 2.94 -8.63
N PHE A 16 -14.62 2.08 -7.63
CA PHE A 16 -15.92 1.82 -6.98
C PHE A 16 -16.02 2.44 -5.58
N ARG A 17 -15.14 3.38 -5.22
CA ARG A 17 -15.13 3.99 -3.90
C ARG A 17 -15.03 5.51 -4.01
N GLU A 18 -15.89 6.22 -3.30
CA GLU A 18 -15.91 7.69 -3.27
C GLU A 18 -14.66 8.28 -2.60
N HIS A 19 -14.10 7.57 -1.62
CA HIS A 19 -12.94 8.02 -0.84
C HIS A 19 -11.73 7.13 -1.13
N PRO A 20 -10.53 7.72 -1.37
CA PRO A 20 -9.32 6.95 -1.55
C PRO A 20 -8.91 6.24 -0.26
N LEU A 21 -8.11 5.19 -0.40
CA LEU A 21 -7.44 4.53 0.71
C LEU A 21 -6.10 5.22 0.97
N ASP A 22 -5.95 5.91 2.10
CA ASP A 22 -4.67 6.51 2.52
C ASP A 22 -3.98 5.59 3.53
N GLY A 23 -2.90 4.94 3.12
CA GLY A 23 -2.23 3.95 3.95
C GLY A 23 -0.89 3.48 3.44
N ALA A 24 -0.21 2.66 4.23
CA ALA A 24 1.03 2.02 3.79
C ALA A 24 0.72 1.02 2.66
N VAL A 25 1.44 1.11 1.56
CA VAL A 25 1.33 0.16 0.44
C VAL A 25 2.29 -0.98 0.66
N VAL A 26 1.76 -2.19 0.60
CA VAL A 26 2.46 -3.45 0.83
C VAL A 26 2.17 -4.38 -0.34
N ALA A 27 3.13 -5.24 -0.66
CA ALA A 27 2.88 -6.33 -1.58
C ALA A 27 1.85 -7.31 -1.00
N PRO A 28 0.96 -7.90 -1.83
CA PRO A 28 -0.01 -8.89 -1.36
C PRO A 28 0.59 -10.11 -0.65
N ASN A 29 1.85 -10.45 -0.97
CA ASN A 29 2.58 -11.53 -0.30
C ASN A 29 3.13 -11.13 1.08
N LYS A 30 2.96 -9.86 1.49
CA LYS A 30 3.45 -9.26 2.75
C LYS A 30 4.98 -9.31 2.94
N LYS A 31 5.74 -9.46 1.85
CA LYS A 31 7.22 -9.56 1.88
C LYS A 31 7.95 -8.28 1.48
N SER A 32 7.26 -7.31 0.93
CA SER A 32 7.79 -5.97 0.62
C SER A 32 6.73 -4.91 0.87
N TYR A 33 7.19 -3.69 1.13
CA TYR A 33 6.36 -2.49 1.21
C TYR A 33 6.93 -1.46 0.24
N ALA A 34 6.12 -0.47 -0.14
CA ALA A 34 6.57 0.62 -0.99
C ALA A 34 7.05 1.82 -0.14
N SER A 35 8.26 2.28 -0.42
CA SER A 35 8.89 3.47 0.15
C SER A 35 8.83 4.67 -0.82
N ASP A 36 8.58 4.43 -2.10
CA ASP A 36 8.41 5.42 -3.15
C ASP A 36 7.51 4.90 -4.29
N PHE A 37 7.32 5.70 -5.33
CA PHE A 37 6.48 5.32 -6.47
C PHE A 37 7.06 4.17 -7.32
N PRO A 38 8.37 4.14 -7.65
CA PRO A 38 8.99 2.99 -8.30
C PRO A 38 8.68 1.66 -7.61
N GLU A 39 8.76 1.60 -6.27
CA GLU A 39 8.42 0.37 -5.55
C GLU A 39 6.91 0.03 -5.61
N VAL A 40 6.02 1.01 -5.65
CA VAL A 40 4.58 0.76 -5.92
C VAL A 40 4.42 0.11 -7.29
N ASP A 41 5.10 0.62 -8.31
CA ASP A 41 5.03 0.09 -9.67
C ASP A 41 5.60 -1.34 -9.75
N GLU A 42 6.72 -1.62 -9.08
CA GLU A 42 7.31 -2.97 -9.00
C GLU A 42 6.34 -3.98 -8.37
N ILE A 43 5.67 -3.58 -7.27
CA ILE A 43 4.66 -4.41 -6.60
C ILE A 43 3.48 -4.67 -7.54
N LEU A 44 2.98 -3.64 -8.24
CA LEU A 44 1.87 -3.76 -9.18
C LEU A 44 2.22 -4.67 -10.38
N GLN A 45 3.44 -4.55 -10.91
CA GLN A 45 3.91 -5.40 -12.01
C GLN A 45 4.02 -6.86 -11.58
N SER A 46 4.58 -7.11 -10.39
CA SER A 46 4.85 -8.44 -9.87
C SER A 46 3.59 -9.17 -9.39
N HIS A 47 2.66 -8.46 -8.76
CA HIS A 47 1.52 -9.06 -8.07
C HIS A 47 0.16 -8.72 -8.65
N ARG A 48 0.08 -7.74 -9.57
CA ARG A 48 -1.18 -7.26 -10.16
C ARG A 48 -2.20 -6.82 -9.11
N ALA A 49 -1.74 -6.41 -7.93
CA ALA A 49 -2.57 -5.95 -6.82
C ALA A 49 -1.72 -5.21 -5.77
N LEU A 50 -2.37 -4.39 -4.96
CA LEU A 50 -1.80 -3.74 -3.77
C LEU A 50 -2.49 -4.24 -2.50
N LEU A 51 -1.74 -4.27 -1.42
CA LEU A 51 -2.27 -4.43 -0.07
C LEU A 51 -2.05 -3.12 0.69
N VAL A 52 -3.12 -2.38 0.99
CA VAL A 52 -3.06 -1.08 1.66
C VAL A 52 -3.46 -1.23 3.12
N TYR A 53 -2.73 -0.59 4.03
CA TYR A 53 -3.08 -0.53 5.46
C TYR A 53 -3.51 0.89 5.87
N ASP A 54 -4.81 1.11 6.09
CA ASP A 54 -5.41 2.40 6.48
C ASP A 54 -5.94 2.43 7.94
N SER A 55 -5.45 1.53 8.80
CA SER A 55 -6.07 1.00 10.04
C SER A 55 -6.77 -0.35 9.83
N LYS A 56 -7.09 -0.71 8.59
CA LYS A 56 -7.47 -2.07 8.19
C LYS A 56 -6.71 -2.48 6.93
N TRP A 57 -6.57 -3.78 6.72
CA TRP A 57 -5.97 -4.33 5.51
C TRP A 57 -6.98 -4.31 4.37
N HIS A 58 -6.59 -3.68 3.26
CA HIS A 58 -7.37 -3.59 2.03
C HIS A 58 -6.58 -4.22 0.89
N TYR A 59 -7.11 -5.31 0.35
CA TYR A 59 -6.60 -5.92 -0.88
C TYR A 59 -7.26 -5.26 -2.09
N ILE A 60 -6.47 -4.74 -3.02
CA ILE A 60 -6.94 -3.98 -4.18
C ILE A 60 -6.31 -4.56 -5.45
N PRO A 61 -7.08 -5.26 -6.30
CA PRO A 61 -6.61 -5.69 -7.62
C PRO A 61 -6.24 -4.52 -8.53
N LEU A 62 -5.24 -4.70 -9.40
CA LEU A 62 -4.77 -3.69 -10.36
C LEU A 62 -5.91 -3.09 -11.19
N HIS A 63 -6.86 -3.91 -11.66
CA HIS A 63 -7.97 -3.45 -12.50
C HIS A 63 -8.96 -2.52 -11.77
N GLN A 64 -8.90 -2.45 -10.44
CA GLN A 64 -9.73 -1.54 -9.64
C GLN A 64 -9.01 -0.23 -9.33
N ILE A 65 -7.68 -0.19 -9.48
CA ILE A 65 -6.85 0.98 -9.19
C ILE A 65 -6.90 1.92 -10.39
N GLN A 66 -7.28 3.16 -10.15
CA GLN A 66 -7.28 4.21 -11.17
C GLN A 66 -5.93 4.92 -11.21
N TYR A 67 -5.45 5.36 -10.05
CA TYR A 67 -4.15 5.99 -9.87
C TYR A 67 -3.75 5.96 -8.39
N VAL A 68 -2.46 6.18 -8.15
CA VAL A 68 -1.88 6.25 -6.80
C VAL A 68 -1.19 7.59 -6.63
N THR A 69 -1.47 8.28 -5.52
CA THR A 69 -0.84 9.55 -5.14
C THR A 69 -0.08 9.40 -3.83
N LYS A 70 0.83 10.33 -3.55
CA LYS A 70 1.61 10.33 -2.31
C LYS A 70 0.68 10.73 -1.16
N GLY A 71 0.61 9.91 -0.13
CA GLY A 71 -0.16 10.21 1.07
C GLY A 71 0.51 11.32 1.89
N LYS A 72 -0.27 11.93 2.77
CA LYS A 72 0.17 13.09 3.56
C LYS A 72 0.92 12.68 4.83
N GLN A 73 0.91 11.40 5.17
CA GLN A 73 1.36 10.91 6.46
C GLN A 73 2.45 9.84 6.30
N ARG A 74 3.11 9.58 7.42
CA ARG A 74 4.00 8.44 7.57
C ARG A 74 3.41 7.50 8.61
N PHE A 75 3.55 6.22 8.36
CA PHE A 75 2.93 5.15 9.13
C PHE A 75 4.00 4.26 9.76
N LEU A 76 3.79 3.83 11.00
CA LEU A 76 4.66 2.85 11.65
C LEU A 76 4.13 1.44 11.37
N LEU A 77 4.73 0.78 10.39
CA LEU A 77 4.33 -0.56 9.97
C LEU A 77 5.12 -1.61 10.78
N PRO A 78 4.46 -2.55 11.49
CA PRO A 78 5.16 -3.67 12.10
C PRO A 78 5.76 -4.56 11.00
N TRP A 79 7.02 -4.95 11.17
CA TRP A 79 7.74 -5.77 10.21
C TRP A 79 8.60 -6.85 10.90
N PRO A 80 8.68 -8.08 10.34
CA PRO A 80 7.88 -8.59 9.23
C PRO A 80 6.39 -8.66 9.60
N LEU A 81 5.53 -8.58 8.58
CA LEU A 81 4.09 -8.78 8.73
C LEU A 81 3.81 -10.29 8.88
N VAL A 82 3.86 -10.79 10.12
CA VAL A 82 3.52 -12.18 10.49
C VAL A 82 2.02 -12.36 10.57
#